data_AF-A0A2M9P350-F1
#
_entry.id   AF-A0A2M9P350-F1
#
_cell.length_a   1.000
_cell.length_b   1.000
_cell.length_c   1.000
_cell.angle_alpha   90.00
_cell.angle_beta   90.00
_cell.angle_gamma   90.00
#
_symmetry.space_group_name_H-M   'P 1'
#
loop_
_entity.id
_entity.type
_entity.pdbx_description
1 polymer ?
#
loop_
_entity_poly.entity_id
_entity_poly.type
_entity_poly.pdbx_seq_one_letter_code
_entity_poly.pdbx_strand_id
1 'polypeptide(L)'
;KPTYQFFKGEQPLQAAEVKALVKFTEEIDPLIAVSYHTSGREIFWHFHNKRENMARDYGIAKKTAELTGYELTFPEKEAVGSGFTDWFITKFNRPGMTIELSYLVDETNPPVTVFPEEWERNRSIGIMLVKEASQL
;
A
#
# COMPACT_ATOMS: atom_id res chain seq x y z
N LYS A 1 -0.26 -25.05 1.91
CA LYS A 1 1.03 -25.78 1.73
C LYS A 1 2.02 -24.80 1.09
N PRO A 2 3.33 -24.94 1.32
CA PRO A 2 4.32 -24.10 0.65
C PRO A 2 4.14 -24.13 -0.86
N THR A 3 4.21 -22.94 -1.47
CA THR A 3 4.11 -22.68 -2.91
C THR A 3 5.14 -21.62 -3.26
N TYR A 4 5.57 -21.56 -4.52
CA TYR A 4 6.61 -20.63 -4.95
C TYR A 4 6.20 -19.15 -4.80
N GLN A 5 4.90 -18.85 -4.87
CA GLN A 5 4.31 -17.55 -4.56
C GLN A 5 3.03 -17.69 -3.72
N PHE A 6 2.62 -16.59 -3.08
CA PHE A 6 1.41 -16.48 -2.24
C PHE A 6 1.31 -17.45 -1.04
N PHE A 7 2.40 -18.09 -0.63
CA PHE A 7 2.39 -18.89 0.59
C PHE A 7 2.32 -17.99 1.83
N LYS A 8 1.18 -17.99 2.52
CA LYS A 8 0.90 -17.11 3.68
C LYS A 8 1.61 -17.50 4.98
N GLY A 9 2.35 -18.61 4.98
CA GLY A 9 2.84 -19.27 6.18
C GLY A 9 1.86 -20.31 6.73
N GLU A 10 2.27 -20.95 7.82
CA GLU A 10 1.49 -21.94 8.57
C GLU A 10 0.59 -21.29 9.64
N GLN A 11 0.94 -20.07 10.07
CA GLN A 11 0.17 -19.27 11.02
C GLN A 11 0.37 -17.76 10.78
N PRO A 12 -0.59 -16.91 11.19
CA PRO A 12 -0.44 -15.46 11.14
C PRO A 12 0.83 -14.99 11.88
N LEU A 13 1.47 -13.96 11.36
CA LEU A 13 2.68 -13.37 11.94
C LEU A 13 3.80 -14.42 12.16
N GLN A 14 3.95 -15.40 11.25
CA GLN A 14 5.03 -16.39 11.38
C GLN A 14 6.42 -15.79 11.10
N ALA A 15 6.55 -15.04 10.00
CA ALA A 15 7.82 -14.44 9.55
C ALA A 15 8.33 -13.39 10.54
N ALA A 16 9.64 -13.38 10.80
CA ALA A 16 10.26 -12.48 11.77
C ALA A 16 10.16 -11.01 11.32
N GLU A 17 10.26 -10.77 10.01
CA GLU A 17 10.13 -9.49 9.34
C GLU A 17 8.72 -8.91 9.55
N VAL A 18 7.69 -9.75 9.38
CA VAL A 18 6.29 -9.34 9.60
C VAL A 18 6.05 -9.02 11.07
N LYS A 19 6.58 -9.81 12.01
CA LYS A 19 6.50 -9.51 13.45
C LYS A 19 7.15 -8.16 13.78
N ALA A 20 8.32 -7.89 13.22
CA ALA A 20 9.04 -6.64 13.42
C ALA A 20 8.24 -5.44 12.88
N LEU A 21 7.69 -5.57 11.67
CA LEU A 21 6.88 -4.52 11.05
C LEU A 21 5.58 -4.23 11.81
N VAL A 22 4.89 -5.27 12.28
CA VAL A 22 3.68 -5.13 13.10
C VAL A 22 4.01 -4.43 14.41
N LYS A 23 5.04 -4.89 15.13
CA LYS A 23 5.48 -4.27 16.38
C LYS A 23 5.82 -2.79 16.17
N PHE A 24 6.63 -2.48 15.16
CA PHE A 24 7.00 -1.10 14.85
C PHE A 24 5.78 -0.23 14.53
N THR A 25 4.83 -0.75 13.74
CA THR A 25 3.62 -0.01 13.37
C THR A 25 2.72 0.25 14.58
N GLU A 26 2.57 -0.72 15.48
CA GLU A 26 1.83 -0.55 16.73
C GLU A 26 2.52 0.44 17.68
N GLU A 27 3.86 0.48 17.70
CA GLU A 27 4.65 1.41 18.53
C GLU A 27 4.56 2.87 18.06
N ILE A 28 4.60 3.11 16.74
CA ILE A 28 4.55 4.48 16.19
C ILE A 28 3.11 4.99 15.98
N ASP A 29 2.12 4.10 16.01
CA ASP A 29 0.67 4.39 15.82
C ASP A 29 0.38 5.39 14.68
N PRO A 30 0.73 5.08 13.41
CA PRO A 30 0.76 6.09 12.35
C PRO A 30 -0.65 6.45 11.88
N LEU A 31 -0.85 7.71 11.48
CA LEU A 31 -2.14 8.19 10.98
C LEU A 31 -2.48 7.70 9.56
N ILE A 32 -1.47 7.49 8.73
CA ILE A 32 -1.58 7.00 7.35
C ILE A 32 -0.40 6.05 7.10
N ALA A 33 -0.62 4.96 6.36
CA ALA A 33 0.44 4.04 5.98
C ALA A 33 0.47 3.79 4.46
N VAL A 34 1.67 3.69 3.89
CA VAL A 34 1.88 3.41 2.46
C VAL A 34 2.90 2.29 2.28
N SER A 35 2.53 1.27 1.50
CA SER A 35 3.37 0.15 1.11
C SER A 35 3.78 0.33 -0.35
N TYR A 36 5.06 0.57 -0.64
CA TYR A 36 5.55 0.64 -2.02
C TYR A 36 5.89 -0.76 -2.54
N HIS A 37 5.40 -1.06 -3.74
CA HIS A 37 5.60 -2.30 -4.47
C HIS A 37 5.86 -1.96 -5.95
N THR A 38 6.07 -2.99 -6.77
CA THR A 38 6.08 -2.93 -8.24
C THR A 38 5.39 -4.18 -8.76
N SER A 39 4.61 -4.15 -9.84
CA SER A 39 4.49 -3.07 -10.82
C SER A 39 3.07 -2.89 -11.37
N GLY A 40 2.84 -1.79 -12.09
CA GLY A 40 1.57 -1.54 -12.76
C GLY A 40 1.18 -0.07 -12.89
N ARG A 41 1.81 0.83 -12.10
CA ARG A 41 1.34 2.22 -11.89
C ARG A 41 -0.08 2.22 -11.33
N GLU A 42 -0.26 1.43 -10.28
CA GLU A 42 -1.53 1.13 -9.65
C GLU A 42 -1.52 1.52 -8.17
N ILE A 43 -2.69 1.86 -7.63
CA ILE A 43 -2.86 2.16 -6.20
C ILE A 43 -4.05 1.35 -5.67
N PHE A 44 -3.78 0.54 -4.64
CA PHE A 44 -4.79 -0.20 -3.89
C PHE A 44 -4.99 0.47 -2.53
N TRP A 45 -6.23 0.81 -2.18
CA TRP A 45 -6.53 1.56 -0.95
C TRP A 45 -7.69 0.97 -0.14
N HIS A 46 -8.41 -0.01 -0.72
CA HIS A 46 -9.66 -0.50 -0.18
C HIS A 46 -9.55 -1.98 0.23
N PHE A 47 -9.77 -2.25 1.51
CA PHE A 47 -9.97 -3.58 2.06
C PHE A 47 -10.86 -3.53 3.31
N HIS A 48 -12.14 -3.88 3.14
CA HIS A 48 -13.14 -3.88 4.24
C HIS A 48 -13.14 -2.59 5.07
N ASN A 49 -12.89 -1.44 4.44
CA ASN A 49 -12.91 -0.15 5.12
C ASN A 49 -14.29 0.05 5.78
N LYS A 50 -14.29 0.60 6.99
CA LYS A 50 -15.54 1.03 7.63
C LYS A 50 -16.27 2.04 6.74
N ARG A 51 -17.60 1.92 6.68
CA ARG A 51 -18.43 2.74 5.79
C ARG A 51 -18.25 4.24 6.03
N GLU A 52 -18.11 4.64 7.28
CA GLU A 52 -17.87 6.02 7.70
C GLU A 52 -16.50 6.57 7.24
N ASN A 53 -15.52 5.71 7.00
CA ASN A 53 -14.16 6.07 6.62
C ASN A 53 -13.94 6.10 5.09
N MET A 54 -14.81 5.45 4.33
CA MET A 54 -14.69 5.31 2.87
C MET A 54 -14.42 6.64 2.14
N ALA A 55 -15.15 7.69 2.49
CA ALA A 55 -15.02 8.99 1.82
C ALA A 55 -13.63 9.63 2.07
N ARG A 56 -13.12 9.53 3.29
CA ARG A 56 -11.78 9.99 3.67
C ARG A 56 -10.70 9.20 2.93
N ASP A 57 -10.77 7.88 3.03
CA ASP A 57 -9.75 6.98 2.49
C ASP A 57 -9.68 7.09 0.95
N TYR A 58 -10.84 7.09 0.28
CA TYR A 58 -10.94 7.33 -1.16
C TYR A 58 -10.40 8.70 -1.56
N GLY A 59 -10.71 9.76 -0.80
CA GLY A 59 -10.24 11.11 -1.08
C GLY A 59 -8.71 11.21 -1.07
N ILE A 60 -8.06 10.58 -0.11
CA ILE A 60 -6.59 10.55 -0.02
C ILE A 60 -5.99 9.69 -1.14
N ALA A 61 -6.58 8.53 -1.43
CA ALA A 61 -6.15 7.69 -2.54
C ALA A 61 -6.27 8.41 -3.89
N LYS A 62 -7.38 9.11 -4.13
CA LYS A 62 -7.63 9.88 -5.35
C LYS A 62 -6.61 11.01 -5.54
N LYS A 63 -6.30 11.77 -4.47
CA LYS A 63 -5.25 12.79 -4.53
C LYS A 63 -3.87 12.19 -4.85
N THR A 64 -3.59 11.00 -4.31
CA THR A 64 -2.35 10.28 -4.59
C THR A 64 -2.29 9.86 -6.06
N ALA A 65 -3.38 9.29 -6.59
CA ALA A 65 -3.51 8.93 -8.00
C ALA A 65 -3.37 10.13 -8.95
N GLU A 66 -4.01 11.26 -8.62
CA GLU A 66 -3.90 12.50 -9.38
C GLU A 66 -2.47 13.05 -9.40
N LEU A 67 -1.75 12.95 -8.28
CA LEU A 67 -0.37 13.41 -8.15
C LEU A 67 0.61 12.55 -8.97
N THR A 68 0.46 11.23 -8.95
CA THR A 68 1.38 10.30 -9.61
C THR A 68 1.00 10.00 -11.07
N GLY A 69 -0.27 10.21 -11.42
CA GLY A 69 -0.87 9.73 -12.66
C GLY A 69 -1.12 8.22 -12.67
N TYR A 70 -1.20 7.58 -11.51
CA TYR A 70 -1.48 6.14 -11.37
C TYR A 70 -2.99 5.86 -11.30
N GLU A 71 -3.37 4.63 -11.59
CA GLU A 71 -4.78 4.22 -11.55
C GLU A 71 -5.18 3.67 -10.18
N LEU A 72 -6.38 4.04 -9.71
CA LEU A 72 -7.00 3.37 -8.57
C LEU A 72 -7.66 2.08 -9.05
N THR A 73 -7.19 0.95 -8.54
CA THR A 73 -7.62 -0.38 -8.99
C THR A 73 -7.69 -1.34 -7.80
N PHE A 74 -7.82 -2.64 -8.08
CA PHE A 74 -7.87 -3.71 -7.10
C PHE A 74 -6.79 -4.75 -7.41
N PRO A 75 -6.12 -5.30 -6.39
CA PRO A 75 -5.12 -6.35 -6.61
C PRO A 75 -5.79 -7.64 -7.07
N GLU A 76 -4.98 -8.56 -7.60
CA GLU A 76 -5.42 -9.92 -7.90
C GLU A 76 -6.01 -10.59 -6.65
N LYS A 77 -7.00 -11.47 -6.85
CA LYS A 77 -7.79 -12.06 -5.74
C LYS A 77 -6.91 -12.85 -4.77
N GLU A 78 -5.85 -13.45 -5.27
CA GLU A 78 -4.88 -14.28 -4.56
C GLU A 78 -4.02 -13.44 -3.60
N ALA A 79 -3.80 -12.17 -3.93
CA ALA A 79 -3.02 -11.22 -3.13
C ALA A 79 -3.84 -10.54 -2.00
N VAL A 80 -5.17 -10.69 -2.01
CA VAL A 80 -6.07 -10.06 -1.04
C VAL A 80 -6.11 -10.82 0.30
N GLY A 81 -6.22 -10.07 1.39
CA GLY A 81 -6.56 -10.57 2.73
C GLY A 81 -5.38 -11.03 3.57
N SER A 82 -4.15 -10.69 3.17
CA SER A 82 -2.93 -10.98 3.93
C SER A 82 -1.84 -9.93 3.77
N GLY A 83 -2.12 -8.82 3.08
CA GLY A 83 -1.17 -7.72 2.91
C GLY A 83 -1.06 -6.85 4.17
N PHE A 84 0.02 -6.09 4.27
CA PHE A 84 0.20 -5.10 5.34
C PHE A 84 -0.89 -4.02 5.27
N THR A 85 -1.22 -3.54 4.08
CA THR A 85 -2.27 -2.52 3.85
C THR A 85 -3.62 -2.97 4.38
N ASP A 86 -4.03 -4.21 4.08
CA ASP A 86 -5.27 -4.83 4.55
C ASP A 86 -5.33 -4.87 6.09
N TRP A 87 -4.24 -5.33 6.71
CA TRP A 87 -4.11 -5.38 8.15
C TRP A 87 -4.16 -3.98 8.77
N PHE A 88 -3.47 -3.00 8.19
CA PHE A 88 -3.45 -1.62 8.69
C PHE A 88 -4.85 -0.99 8.65
N ILE A 89 -5.54 -1.09 7.51
CA ILE A 89 -6.90 -0.56 7.32
C ILE A 89 -7.85 -1.16 8.36
N THR A 90 -7.82 -2.47 8.56
CA THR A 90 -8.77 -3.16 9.44
C THR A 90 -8.43 -3.03 10.93
N LYS A 91 -7.15 -3.04 11.29
CA LYS A 91 -6.68 -2.89 12.68
C LYS A 91 -6.86 -1.46 13.18
N PHE A 92 -6.42 -0.47 12.40
CA PHE A 92 -6.39 0.94 12.83
C PHE A 92 -7.60 1.75 12.36
N ASN A 93 -8.35 1.27 11.35
CA ASN A 93 -9.44 2.03 10.71
C ASN A 93 -8.97 3.38 10.14
N ARG A 94 -7.74 3.41 9.63
CA ARG A 94 -7.03 4.59 9.12
C ARG A 94 -6.67 4.39 7.64
N PRO A 95 -6.39 5.47 6.88
CA PRO A 95 -6.02 5.37 5.46
C PRO A 95 -4.74 4.55 5.26
N GLY A 96 -4.85 3.45 4.52
CA GLY A 96 -3.72 2.62 4.10
C GLY A 96 -3.72 2.48 2.58
N MET A 97 -2.55 2.47 1.95
CA MET A 97 -2.42 2.27 0.51
C MET A 97 -1.24 1.38 0.15
N THR A 98 -1.41 0.58 -0.90
CA THR A 98 -0.31 -0.01 -1.68
C THR A 98 -0.14 0.80 -2.95
N ILE A 99 1.10 1.17 -3.27
CA ILE A 99 1.46 1.89 -4.49
C ILE A 99 2.40 1.01 -5.31
N GLU A 100 1.93 0.53 -6.46
CA GLU A 100 2.67 -0.27 -7.43
C GLU A 100 3.39 0.65 -8.44
N LEU A 101 4.68 0.85 -8.25
CA LEU A 101 5.53 1.70 -9.10
C LEU A 101 5.87 1.02 -10.43
N SER A 102 6.39 1.78 -11.39
CA SER A 102 6.76 1.30 -12.73
C SER A 102 5.57 0.84 -13.56
N TYR A 103 5.70 0.95 -14.89
CA TYR A 103 4.81 0.25 -15.80
C TYR A 103 4.83 -1.26 -15.52
N LEU A 104 3.74 -1.94 -15.90
CA LEU A 104 3.59 -3.38 -15.70
C LEU A 104 4.77 -4.13 -16.33
N VAL A 105 5.46 -4.88 -15.49
CA VAL A 105 6.43 -5.91 -15.86
C VAL A 105 5.92 -7.23 -15.30
N ASP A 106 6.12 -8.31 -16.06
CA ASP A 106 5.80 -9.67 -15.60
C ASP A 106 6.70 -10.08 -14.41
N GLU A 107 6.80 -11.37 -14.06
CA GLU A 107 7.58 -11.91 -12.94
C GLU A 107 9.11 -11.65 -13.06
N THR A 108 9.51 -10.38 -13.00
CA THR A 108 10.84 -9.85 -13.21
C THR A 108 10.97 -8.49 -12.53
N ASN A 109 12.17 -7.89 -12.60
CA ASN A 109 12.42 -6.57 -12.04
C ASN A 109 12.12 -5.46 -13.06
N PRO A 110 11.56 -4.31 -12.62
CA PRO A 110 11.58 -3.11 -13.43
C PRO A 110 13.01 -2.73 -13.84
N PRO A 111 13.23 -2.17 -15.04
CA PRO A 111 14.54 -1.69 -15.41
C PRO A 111 14.88 -0.42 -14.64
N VAL A 112 16.14 -0.30 -14.20
CA VAL A 112 16.62 0.85 -13.41
C VAL A 112 16.41 2.20 -14.13
N THR A 113 16.33 2.19 -15.46
CA THR A 113 16.07 3.37 -16.28
C THR A 113 14.71 4.03 -16.00
N VAL A 114 13.74 3.31 -15.41
CA VAL A 114 12.44 3.87 -15.03
C VAL A 114 12.53 4.73 -13.76
N PHE A 115 13.56 4.54 -12.94
CA PHE A 115 13.66 5.15 -11.62
C PHE A 115 13.56 6.69 -11.63
N PRO A 116 14.21 7.45 -12.52
CA PRO A 116 14.05 8.90 -12.55
C PRO A 116 12.62 9.36 -12.80
N GLU A 117 11.86 8.65 -13.65
CA GLU A 117 10.45 8.94 -13.92
C GLU A 117 9.60 8.64 -12.67
N GLU A 118 9.77 7.46 -12.07
CA GLU A 118 9.00 7.09 -10.89
C GLU A 118 9.35 7.96 -9.67
N TRP A 119 10.60 8.38 -9.54
CA TRP A 119 11.01 9.35 -8.53
C TRP A 119 10.27 10.67 -8.70
N GLU A 120 10.20 11.21 -9.92
CA GLU A 120 9.51 12.47 -10.19
C GLU A 120 8.01 12.38 -9.87
N ARG A 121 7.38 11.26 -10.22
CA ARG A 121 5.96 11.01 -9.92
C ARG A 121 5.67 10.94 -8.41
N ASN A 122 6.61 10.44 -7.60
CA ASN A 122 6.32 10.07 -6.20
C ASN A 122 6.99 10.97 -5.14
N ARG A 123 8.02 11.77 -5.49
CA ARG A 123 8.82 12.54 -4.52
C ARG A 123 8.01 13.48 -3.61
N SER A 124 6.83 13.91 -4.05
CA SER A 124 5.96 14.81 -3.30
C SER A 124 4.89 14.10 -2.44
N ILE A 125 4.73 12.77 -2.56
CA ILE A 125 3.72 12.00 -1.82
C ILE A 125 3.91 12.16 -0.32
N GLY A 126 5.13 12.04 0.20
CA GLY A 126 5.39 12.14 1.64
C GLY A 126 4.89 13.45 2.23
N ILE A 127 5.17 14.58 1.59
CA ILE A 127 4.72 15.91 2.03
C ILE A 127 3.20 16.03 1.89
N MET A 128 2.63 15.54 0.80
CA MET A 128 1.18 15.55 0.57
C MET A 128 0.45 14.77 1.68
N LEU A 129 0.91 13.56 2.01
CA LEU A 129 0.30 12.74 3.05
C LEU A 129 0.44 13.31 4.45
N VAL A 130 1.55 13.99 4.77
CA VAL A 130 1.66 14.73 6.05
C VAL A 130 0.58 15.81 6.15
N LYS A 131 0.30 16.53 5.05
CA LYS A 131 -0.77 17.54 5.01
C LYS A 131 -2.15 16.91 5.17
N GLU A 132 -2.41 15.77 4.53
CA GLU A 132 -3.68 15.04 4.72
C GLU A 132 -3.81 14.52 6.16
N ALA A 133 -2.74 13.94 6.72
CA ALA A 133 -2.71 13.43 8.09
C ALA A 133 -3.00 14.51 9.14
N SER A 134 -2.55 15.75 8.94
CA SER A 134 -2.84 16.87 9.86
C SER A 134 -4.31 17.29 9.91
N GLN A 135 -5.15 16.78 9.00
CA GLN A 135 -6.57 17.07 8.92
C GLN A 135 -7.46 15.91 9.43
N LEU A 136 -6.85 14.80 9.88
CA LEU A 136 -7.52 13.63 10.44
C LEU A 136 -7.80 13.80 11.93
#